data_AF-A0A1X1V328-F1
#
_entry.id   AF-A0A1X1V328-F1
#
_cell.length_a   1.000
_cell.length_b   1.000
_cell.length_c   1.000
_cell.angle_alpha   90.00
_cell.angle_beta   90.00
_cell.angle_gamma   90.00
#
_symmetry.space_group_name_H-M   'P 1'
#
loop_
_entity.id
_entity.type
_entity.pdbx_description
1 polymer ?
#
loop_
_entity_poly.entity_id
_entity_poly.type
_entity_poly.pdbx_seq_one_letter_code
_entity_poly.pdbx_strand_id
1 'polypeptide(L)'
;MTDDTIDQCAVCRHRIGKRCGRIITTETDIICCVRCVMEHSKLAHKVAYPDCPIDWHDMWDHQHVSATRAAARWIIANGGYKALKERTTQ
;
A
#
# COMPACT_ATOMS: atom_id res chain seq x y z
N MET A 1 19.53 -1.45 9.01
CA MET A 1 19.30 -1.19 7.58
C MET A 1 18.25 -0.09 7.49
N THR A 2 18.62 1.12 7.08
CA THR A 2 17.65 2.19 6.83
C THR A 2 17.00 1.87 5.50
N ASP A 3 15.85 1.22 5.54
CA ASP A 3 15.15 0.75 4.36
C ASP A 3 14.56 1.94 3.59
N ASP A 4 15.40 2.55 2.75
CA ASP A 4 15.08 3.69 1.90
C ASP A 4 13.96 3.39 0.87
N THR A 5 13.50 2.14 0.82
CA THR A 5 12.43 1.66 -0.06
C THR A 5 11.05 1.73 0.56
N ILE A 6 10.92 1.80 1.89
CA ILE A 6 9.62 1.89 2.59
C ILE A 6 8.83 3.12 2.14
N ASP A 7 9.51 4.21 1.78
CA ASP A 7 8.86 5.43 1.31
C ASP A 7 8.63 5.44 -0.21
N GLN A 8 8.86 4.36 -0.95
CA GLN A 8 8.70 4.36 -2.41
C GLN A 8 7.37 3.74 -2.81
N CYS A 9 6.66 4.39 -3.74
CA CYS A 9 5.52 3.76 -4.39
C CYS A 9 5.98 2.53 -5.16
N ALA A 10 5.39 1.36 -4.93
CA ALA A 10 5.78 0.13 -5.62
C ALA A 10 5.50 0.16 -7.13
N VAL A 11 4.55 1.00 -7.58
CA VAL A 11 4.20 1.15 -8.99
C VAL A 11 5.14 2.09 -9.72
N CYS A 12 5.20 3.37 -9.32
CA CYS A 12 5.96 4.38 -10.04
C CYS A 12 7.37 4.62 -9.50
N ARG A 13 7.76 3.92 -8.42
CA ARG A 13 9.03 4.08 -7.70
C ARG A 13 9.32 5.49 -7.18
N HIS A 14 8.37 6.42 -7.28
CA HIS A 14 8.52 7.75 -6.75
C HIS A 14 8.56 7.72 -5.23
N ARG A 15 9.51 8.46 -4.65
CA ARG A 15 9.61 8.63 -3.19
C ARG A 15 8.42 9.45 -2.69
N ILE A 16 7.63 8.87 -1.83
CA ILE A 16 6.45 9.47 -1.23
C ILE A 16 6.89 10.50 -0.17
N GLY A 17 6.82 11.77 -0.56
CA GLY A 17 7.14 12.90 0.29
C GLY A 17 5.98 13.41 1.15
N LYS A 18 6.25 14.44 1.97
CA LYS A 18 5.25 15.12 2.83
C LYS A 18 3.99 15.61 2.09
N ARG A 19 4.07 15.88 0.79
CA ARG A 19 2.97 16.46 -0.01
C ARG A 19 1.98 15.43 -0.56
N CYS A 20 2.35 14.15 -0.57
CA CYS A 20 1.42 13.08 -0.93
C CYS A 20 0.69 12.66 0.34
N GLY A 21 -0.42 13.34 0.63
CA GLY A 21 -1.09 13.26 1.94
C GLY A 21 -1.69 11.91 2.28
N ARG A 22 -1.79 10.99 1.31
CA ARG A 22 -2.35 9.66 1.50
C ARG A 22 -1.47 8.61 0.82
N ILE A 23 -1.23 7.54 1.55
CA ILE A 23 -0.56 6.32 1.11
C ILE A 23 -1.56 5.21 1.24
N ILE A 24 -1.61 4.31 0.27
CA ILE A 24 -2.41 3.10 0.37
C ILE A 24 -1.47 1.95 0.72
N THR A 25 -1.68 1.36 1.89
CA THR A 25 -1.05 0.10 2.32
C THR A 25 -2.00 -1.06 2.02
N THR A 26 -1.47 -2.13 1.46
CA THR A 26 -2.23 -3.32 1.01
C THR A 26 -2.09 -4.47 2.00
N GLU A 27 -2.80 -5.58 1.77
CA GLU A 27 -2.60 -6.82 2.54
C GLU A 27 -1.22 -7.48 2.32
N THR A 28 -0.51 -7.03 1.28
CA THR A 28 0.80 -7.56 0.85
C THR A 28 1.97 -6.68 1.30
N ASP A 29 1.74 -5.80 2.27
CA ASP A 29 2.74 -4.87 2.85
C ASP A 29 3.41 -3.95 1.83
N ILE A 30 2.72 -3.73 0.72
CA ILE A 30 3.14 -2.84 -0.35
C ILE A 30 2.54 -1.45 -0.11
N ILE A 31 3.35 -0.44 -0.44
CA ILE A 31 2.95 0.97 -0.43
C ILE A 31 2.72 1.45 -1.86
N CYS A 32 1.54 2.04 -2.08
CA CYS A 32 1.21 2.75 -3.30
C CYS A 32 0.84 4.20 -3.01
N CYS A 33 1.28 5.13 -3.87
CA CYS A 33 0.77 6.50 -3.80
C CYS A 33 -0.67 6.54 -4.32
N VAL A 34 -1.49 7.44 -3.78
CA VAL A 34 -2.91 7.56 -4.19
C VAL A 34 -3.04 7.74 -5.69
N ARG A 35 -2.16 8.53 -6.31
CA ARG A 35 -2.21 8.77 -7.75
C ARG A 35 -2.14 7.46 -8.54
N CYS A 36 -1.19 6.57 -8.21
CA CYS A 36 -1.09 5.27 -8.90
C CYS A 36 -2.31 4.39 -8.64
N VAL A 37 -2.90 4.43 -7.45
CA VAL A 37 -4.12 3.66 -7.17
C VAL A 37 -5.33 4.21 -7.92
N MET A 38 -5.45 5.54 -8.03
CA MET A 38 -6.59 6.19 -8.69
C MET A 38 -6.49 6.14 -10.23
N GLU A 39 -5.32 6.45 -10.79
CA GLU A 39 -5.12 6.59 -12.25
C GLU A 39 -4.66 5.29 -12.91
N HIS A 40 -4.07 4.37 -12.14
CA HIS A 40 -3.48 3.14 -12.65
C HIS A 40 -3.88 1.94 -11.78
N SER A 41 -5.14 1.87 -11.34
CA SER A 41 -5.65 0.87 -10.38
C SER A 41 -5.30 -0.57 -10.77
N LYS A 42 -5.47 -0.94 -12.06
CA LYS A 42 -5.10 -2.27 -12.57
C LYS A 42 -3.61 -2.58 -12.51
N LEU A 43 -2.75 -1.59 -12.75
CA LEU A 43 -1.31 -1.78 -12.62
C LEU A 43 -0.91 -1.87 -11.15
N ALA A 44 -1.50 -1.04 -10.29
CA ALA A 44 -1.32 -1.11 -8.84
C ALA A 44 -1.74 -2.47 -8.29
N HIS A 45 -2.87 -3.01 -8.76
CA HIS A 45 -3.34 -4.35 -8.45
C HIS A 45 -2.33 -5.43 -8.85
N LYS A 46 -1.86 -5.45 -10.10
CA LYS A 46 -0.86 -6.44 -10.55
C LYS A 46 0.44 -6.42 -9.74
N VAL A 47 0.86 -5.24 -9.29
CA VAL A 47 2.06 -5.08 -8.44
C VAL A 47 1.77 -5.57 -7.01
N ALA A 48 0.61 -5.22 -6.45
CA ALA A 48 0.26 -5.55 -5.08
C ALA A 48 -0.18 -7.01 -4.91
N TYR A 49 -0.81 -7.62 -5.93
CA TYR A 49 -1.42 -8.94 -5.89
C TYR A 49 -1.07 -9.73 -7.16
N PRO A 50 0.22 -10.06 -7.39
CA PRO A 50 0.66 -10.75 -8.60
C PRO A 50 0.02 -12.13 -8.78
N ASP A 51 -0.37 -12.77 -7.67
CA ASP A 51 -0.99 -14.11 -7.64
C ASP A 51 -2.52 -14.06 -7.68
N CYS A 52 -3.14 -12.88 -7.85
CA CYS A 52 -4.59 -12.78 -7.95
C CYS A 52 -5.07 -13.42 -9.27
N PRO A 53 -5.92 -14.46 -9.24
CA PRO A 53 -6.33 -15.17 -10.45
C PRO A 53 -7.39 -14.41 -11.27
N ILE A 54 -7.89 -13.29 -10.75
CA ILE A 54 -8.99 -12.53 -11.32
C ILE A 54 -8.40 -11.31 -12.02
N ASP A 55 -8.40 -11.34 -13.36
CA ASP A 55 -7.75 -10.35 -14.23
C ASP A 55 -8.56 -9.06 -14.45
N TRP A 56 -9.86 -9.12 -14.19
CA TRP A 56 -10.76 -7.97 -14.26
C TRP A 56 -10.80 -7.13 -12.98
N HIS A 57 -10.26 -7.65 -11.87
CA HIS A 57 -10.10 -6.89 -10.63
C HIS A 57 -9.17 -5.71 -10.80
N ASP A 58 -9.37 -4.72 -9.93
CA ASP A 58 -8.40 -3.68 -9.68
C ASP A 58 -8.08 -3.55 -8.19
N MET A 59 -7.39 -2.47 -7.84
CA MET A 59 -6.89 -2.26 -6.48
C MET A 59 -8.02 -2.08 -5.45
N TRP A 60 -9.21 -1.65 -5.87
CA TRP A 60 -10.35 -1.39 -4.98
C TRP A 60 -11.12 -2.65 -4.59
N ASP A 61 -10.94 -3.74 -5.34
CA ASP A 61 -11.53 -5.06 -5.03
C ASP A 61 -10.81 -5.77 -3.87
N HIS A 62 -9.72 -5.19 -3.35
CA HIS A 62 -8.94 -5.74 -2.25
C HIS A 62 -8.94 -4.82 -1.03
N GLN A 63 -8.68 -5.39 0.16
CA GLN A 63 -8.58 -4.57 1.37
C GLN A 63 -7.34 -3.67 1.27
N HIS A 64 -7.54 -2.44 1.70
CA HIS A 64 -6.51 -1.42 1.69
C HIS A 64 -6.79 -0.39 2.77
N VAL A 65 -5.74 0.30 3.22
CA VAL A 65 -5.85 1.37 4.20
C VAL A 65 -5.18 2.62 3.67
N SER A 66 -5.88 3.75 3.80
CA SER A 66 -5.28 5.06 3.59
C SER A 66 -4.58 5.52 4.87
N ALA A 67 -3.28 5.76 4.79
CA ALA A 67 -2.45 6.18 5.91
C ALA A 67 -1.62 7.43 5.56
N THR A 68 -1.22 8.19 6.57
CA THR A 68 -0.12 9.16 6.42
C THR A 68 1.20 8.43 6.29
N ARG A 69 2.28 9.10 5.88
CA ARG A 69 3.62 8.48 5.79
C ARG A 69 4.10 7.88 7.11
N ALA A 70 3.88 8.57 8.22
CA ALA A 70 4.26 8.05 9.54
C ALA A 70 3.45 6.80 9.90
N ALA A 71 2.14 6.82 9.66
CA ALA A 71 1.26 5.68 9.92
C ALA A 71 1.59 4.48 9.01
N ALA A 72 1.87 4.70 7.72
CA ALA A 72 2.25 3.62 6.80
C ALA A 72 3.55 2.92 7.24
N ARG A 73 4.57 3.70 7.63
CA ARG A 73 5.81 3.15 8.21
C ARG A 73 5.55 2.34 9.48
N TRP A 74 4.69 2.84 10.35
CA TRP A 74 4.32 2.14 11.58
C TRP A 74 3.62 0.81 11.28
N ILE A 75 2.66 0.80 10.34
CA ILE A 75 1.95 -0.41 9.92
C ILE A 75 2.93 -1.47 9.41
N ILE A 76 3.81 -1.11 8.47
CA ILE A 76 4.81 -2.05 7.92
C ILE A 76 5.75 -2.56 9.01
N ALA A 77 6.27 -1.68 9.86
CA ALA A 77 7.19 -2.06 10.93
C ALA A 77 6.57 -2.98 11.99
N ASN A 78 5.24 -3.05 12.07
CA ASN A 78 4.51 -3.84 13.06
C ASN A 78 3.80 -5.06 12.46
N GLY A 79 4.28 -5.59 11.33
CA GLY A 79 3.74 -6.82 10.73
C GLY A 79 2.58 -6.57 9.78
N GLY A 80 2.48 -5.36 9.23
CA GLY A 80 1.62 -5.11 8.10
C GLY A 80 0.15 -4.88 8.41
N TYR A 81 -0.66 -4.89 7.36
CA TYR A 81 -2.11 -4.67 7.50
C TYR A 81 -2.79 -5.78 8.32
N LYS A 82 -2.33 -7.03 8.22
CA LYS A 82 -2.89 -8.16 8.99
C LYS A 82 -2.75 -7.93 10.50
N ALA A 83 -1.57 -7.53 10.95
CA ALA A 83 -1.31 -7.24 12.36
C ALA A 83 -2.08 -6.02 12.89
N LEU A 84 -2.36 -5.02 12.02
CA LEU A 84 -3.22 -3.89 12.40
C LEU A 84 -4.65 -4.35 12.68
N LYS A 85 -5.22 -5.19 11.79
CA LYS A 85 -6.61 -5.63 11.87
C LYS A 85 -6.91 -6.39 13.16
N GLU A 86 -5.99 -7.28 13.56
CA GLU A 86 -6.08 -8.08 14.79
C GLU A 86 -6.07 -7.21 16.07
N ARG A 87 -5.44 -6.03 16.03
CA ARG A 87 -5.38 -5.11 17.17
C ARG A 87 -6.61 -4.23 17.32
N THR A 88 -7.33 -3.94 16.24
CA THR A 88 -8.51 -3.05 16.26
C THR A 88 -9.83 -3.76 16.60
N THR A 89 -9.83 -5.08 16.71
CA THR A 89 -11.01 -5.88 17.11
C THR A 89 -11.06 -6.26 18.60
N GLN A 90 -10.20 -5.67 19.44
CA GLN A 90 -10.25 -5.75 20.90
C GLN A 90 -10.80 -4.44 21.48
#